data_AF-A0A1M6DX05-F1
#
_entry.id   AF-A0A1M6DX05-F1
#
_cell.length_a   1.000
_cell.length_b   1.000
_cell.length_c   1.000
_cell.angle_alpha   90.00
_cell.angle_beta   90.00
_cell.angle_gamma   90.00
#
_symmetry.space_group_name_H-M   'P 1'
#
loop_
_entity.id
_entity.type
_entity.pdbx_description
1 polymer ?
#
loop_
_entity_poly.entity_id
_entity_poly.type
_entity_poly.pdbx_seq_one_letter_code
_entity_poly.pdbx_strand_id
1 'polypeptide(L)'
;MVDENGKVIYMTEHENFPKMIEFMQKLMNEGLLDRDWAVNNTTTVNEKLSSGKAIIACSNRTGTLVTTPVMMESLGLDWDDLAYIGALYGNDGTCTYMRTEAINQVTCILKNAKHPEHVINWINIKQQNQLYLNIGVEGVHFTYDENGEINPINPIFSEERGNSFWYLNSTDEEAFAKQWPARVRKSQAMWEPFDAVTNYANKHTPEIFVPNTFAFMPSLENYAKYNQSLFKSTSDFVLQLMAGTKKLSDMPTFMKDWQNNGGDKVRAEMQAWYDEFYGK
;
A
#
# COMPACT_ATOMS: atom_id res chain seq x y z
N MET A 1 -11.56 -11.49 -2.66
CA MET A 1 -11.05 -11.82 -4.01
C MET A 1 -12.14 -12.56 -4.74
N VAL A 2 -11.94 -12.85 -6.03
CA VAL A 2 -12.87 -13.65 -6.82
C VAL A 2 -12.08 -14.82 -7.42
N ASP A 3 -12.65 -16.03 -7.40
CA ASP A 3 -12.04 -17.19 -8.03
C ASP A 3 -12.28 -17.20 -9.55
N GLU A 4 -11.74 -18.20 -10.25
CA GLU A 4 -11.88 -18.37 -11.70
C GLU A 4 -13.33 -18.50 -12.19
N ASN A 5 -14.27 -18.84 -11.30
CA ASN A 5 -15.70 -19.01 -11.59
C ASN A 5 -16.53 -17.77 -11.25
N GLY A 6 -15.90 -16.65 -10.84
CA GLY A 6 -16.64 -15.46 -10.44
C GLY A 6 -17.17 -15.50 -9.00
N LYS A 7 -16.76 -16.48 -8.19
CA LYS A 7 -17.22 -16.60 -6.80
C LYS A 7 -16.32 -15.80 -5.86
N VAL A 8 -16.94 -15.00 -4.99
CA VAL A 8 -16.23 -14.27 -3.95
C VAL A 8 -15.67 -15.22 -2.89
N ILE A 9 -14.35 -15.13 -2.72
CA ILE A 9 -13.58 -15.89 -1.72
C ILE A 9 -12.74 -14.95 -0.84
N TYR A 10 -12.49 -15.39 0.38
CA TYR A 10 -11.57 -14.76 1.33
C TYR A 10 -10.19 -15.39 1.25
N MET A 11 -9.16 -14.66 1.71
CA MET A 11 -7.77 -15.11 1.66
C MET A 11 -7.57 -16.50 2.29
N THR A 12 -8.27 -16.79 3.37
CA THR A 12 -8.22 -18.07 4.09
C THR A 12 -8.77 -19.25 3.28
N GLU A 13 -9.56 -19.00 2.24
CA GLU A 13 -10.15 -20.02 1.37
C GLU A 13 -9.30 -20.28 0.12
N HIS A 14 -8.27 -19.46 -0.11
CA HIS A 14 -7.39 -19.63 -1.25
C HIS A 14 -6.49 -20.87 -1.06
N GLU A 15 -6.29 -21.66 -2.12
CA GLU A 15 -5.51 -22.91 -2.05
C GLU A 15 -4.06 -22.72 -1.58
N ASN A 16 -3.48 -21.54 -1.82
CA ASN A 16 -2.12 -21.18 -1.40
C ASN A 16 -2.03 -20.62 0.02
N PHE A 17 -3.15 -20.42 0.73
CA PHE A 17 -3.11 -19.94 2.11
C PHE A 17 -2.33 -20.87 3.05
N PRO A 18 -2.53 -22.20 3.04
CA PRO A 18 -1.69 -23.13 3.81
C PRO A 18 -0.19 -23.00 3.47
N LYS A 19 0.17 -22.91 2.18
CA LYS A 19 1.56 -22.78 1.73
C LYS A 19 2.22 -21.51 2.26
N MET A 20 1.49 -20.39 2.30
CA MET A 20 1.95 -19.13 2.88
C MET A 20 2.27 -19.31 4.38
N ILE A 21 1.38 -19.95 5.13
CA ILE A 21 1.58 -20.20 6.57
C ILE A 21 2.78 -21.12 6.81
N GLU A 22 2.90 -22.20 6.05
CA GLU A 22 4.03 -23.13 6.15
C GLU A 22 5.36 -22.44 5.86
N PHE A 23 5.40 -21.55 4.85
CA PHE A 23 6.58 -20.74 4.57
C PHE A 23 6.95 -19.82 5.73
N MET A 24 5.98 -19.10 6.30
CA MET A 24 6.23 -18.22 7.45
C MET A 24 6.69 -19.01 8.69
N GLN A 25 6.08 -20.17 8.96
CA GLN A 25 6.51 -21.06 10.04
C GLN A 25 7.93 -21.59 9.81
N LYS A 26 8.31 -21.91 8.57
CA LYS A 26 9.68 -22.30 8.20
C LYS A 26 10.67 -21.17 8.54
N LEU A 27 10.38 -19.93 8.12
CA LEU A 27 11.24 -18.78 8.44
C LEU A 27 11.42 -18.59 9.95
N MET A 28 10.37 -18.77 10.76
CA MET A 28 10.50 -18.72 12.20
C MET A 28 11.34 -19.86 12.76
N ASN A 29 11.09 -21.10 12.32
CA ASN A 29 11.79 -22.29 12.80
C ASN A 29 13.29 -22.27 12.45
N GLU A 30 13.64 -21.68 11.31
CA GLU A 30 15.03 -21.48 10.87
C GLU A 30 15.69 -20.25 11.52
N GLY A 31 14.96 -19.47 12.33
CA GLY A 31 15.48 -18.29 13.01
C GLY A 31 15.70 -17.09 12.08
N LEU A 32 15.08 -17.08 10.90
CA LEU A 32 15.19 -16.02 9.90
C LEU A 32 14.21 -14.87 10.14
N LEU A 33 13.13 -15.10 10.90
CA LEU A 33 12.20 -14.07 11.32
C LEU A 33 12.57 -13.54 12.71
N ASP A 34 12.54 -12.22 12.88
CA ASP A 34 12.76 -11.55 14.17
C ASP A 34 11.87 -12.16 15.26
N ARG A 35 12.45 -12.59 16.39
CA ARG A 35 11.70 -13.25 17.48
C ARG A 35 10.62 -12.37 18.10
N ASP A 36 10.77 -11.04 18.01
CA ASP A 36 9.79 -10.08 18.52
C ASP A 36 8.81 -9.61 17.44
N TRP A 37 8.72 -10.31 16.29
CA TRP A 37 7.90 -9.88 15.16
C TRP A 37 6.46 -9.55 15.55
N ALA A 38 5.87 -10.28 16.50
CA ALA A 38 4.48 -10.13 16.91
C ALA A 38 4.19 -8.83 17.68
N VAL A 39 5.21 -8.22 18.28
CA VAL A 39 5.10 -6.96 19.04
C VAL A 39 5.75 -5.78 18.32
N ASN A 40 6.45 -6.04 17.20
CA ASN A 40 7.05 -5.00 16.40
C ASN A 40 5.98 -4.08 15.78
N ASN A 41 6.30 -2.80 15.69
CA ASN A 41 5.56 -1.82 14.89
C ASN A 41 6.52 -1.13 13.91
N THR A 42 6.01 -0.21 13.08
CA THR A 42 6.82 0.50 12.09
C THR A 42 8.07 1.16 12.70
N THR A 43 7.95 1.76 13.88
CA THR A 43 9.08 2.40 14.56
C THR A 43 10.13 1.38 14.99
N THR A 44 9.73 0.30 15.66
CA THR A 44 10.69 -0.70 16.14
C THR A 44 11.37 -1.45 14.99
N VAL A 45 10.65 -1.69 13.88
CA VAL A 45 11.23 -2.25 12.65
C VAL A 45 12.28 -1.29 12.07
N ASN A 46 11.95 -0.01 11.95
CA ASN A 46 12.88 1.00 11.44
C ASN A 46 14.13 1.14 12.31
N GLU A 47 13.98 1.16 13.64
CA GLU A 47 15.11 1.20 14.59
C GLU A 47 16.00 -0.03 14.49
N LYS A 48 15.41 -1.23 14.38
CA LYS A 48 16.17 -2.48 14.23
C LYS A 48 16.94 -2.51 12.92
N LEU A 49 16.31 -2.10 11.80
CA LEU A 49 16.97 -1.99 10.50
C LEU A 49 18.10 -0.94 10.55
N SER A 50 17.80 0.28 11.00
CA SER A 50 18.76 1.38 10.93
C SER A 50 19.96 1.25 11.87
N SER A 51 19.81 0.48 12.95
CA SER A 51 20.91 0.12 13.87
C SER A 51 21.68 -1.14 13.46
N GLY A 52 21.35 -1.77 12.33
CA GLY A 52 22.02 -2.98 11.85
C GLY A 52 21.65 -4.26 12.60
N LYS A 53 20.59 -4.23 13.43
CA LYS A 53 20.07 -5.43 14.11
C LYS A 53 19.23 -6.32 13.19
N ALA A 54 18.70 -5.74 12.11
CA ALA A 54 18.07 -6.45 11.01
C ALA A 54 18.76 -6.05 9.71
N ILE A 55 18.96 -7.02 8.81
CA ILE A 55 19.54 -6.79 7.47
C ILE A 55 18.47 -6.76 6.36
N ILE A 56 17.26 -7.22 6.65
CA ILE A 56 16.10 -7.20 5.76
C ILE A 56 14.90 -6.74 6.58
N ALA A 57 14.12 -5.80 6.05
CA ALA A 57 12.87 -5.35 6.65
C ALA A 57 11.84 -4.97 5.58
N CYS A 58 10.57 -5.18 5.89
CA CYS A 58 9.49 -4.59 5.11
C CYS A 58 9.35 -3.12 5.50
N SER A 59 9.56 -2.22 4.53
CA SER A 59 9.46 -0.78 4.73
C SER A 59 8.72 -0.14 3.57
N ASN A 60 8.05 0.98 3.83
CA ASN A 60 7.47 1.83 2.80
C ASN A 60 8.42 2.99 2.48
N ARG A 61 8.10 3.80 1.47
CA ARG A 61 8.91 4.96 1.06
C ARG A 61 9.19 5.92 2.22
N THR A 62 8.23 6.12 3.13
CA THR A 62 8.42 6.99 4.30
C THR A 62 9.40 6.37 5.31
N GLY A 63 9.39 5.05 5.46
CA GLY A 63 10.36 4.34 6.29
C GLY A 63 11.77 4.49 5.78
N THR A 64 12.00 4.34 4.46
CA THR A 64 13.34 4.50 3.87
C THR A 64 13.89 5.92 3.98
N LEU A 65 13.03 6.94 3.92
CA LEU A 65 13.42 8.33 4.22
C LEU A 65 14.05 8.48 5.61
N VAL A 66 13.59 7.69 6.59
CA VAL A 66 14.06 7.76 7.98
C VAL A 66 15.24 6.82 8.22
N THR A 67 15.23 5.62 7.62
CA THR A 67 16.25 4.60 7.91
C THR A 67 17.52 4.77 7.09
N THR A 68 17.43 5.09 5.80
CA THR A 68 18.59 5.14 4.91
C THR A 68 19.65 6.15 5.35
N PRO A 69 19.34 7.42 5.64
CA PRO A 69 20.35 8.38 6.11
C PRO A 69 21.04 7.92 7.40
N VAL A 70 20.28 7.34 8.34
CA VAL A 70 20.82 6.82 9.60
C VAL A 70 21.75 5.63 9.36
N MET A 71 21.39 4.71 8.46
CA MET A 71 22.26 3.59 8.10
C MET A 71 23.55 4.07 7.47
N MET A 72 23.48 5.03 6.54
CA MET A 72 24.67 5.56 5.89
C MET A 72 25.60 6.28 6.88
N GLU A 73 25.03 7.09 7.78
CA GLU A 73 25.80 7.83 8.77
C GLU A 73 26.39 6.92 9.87
N SER A 74 25.55 6.05 10.46
CA SER A 74 25.92 5.30 11.68
C SER A 74 26.57 3.95 11.41
N LEU A 75 26.24 3.30 10.30
CA LEU A 75 26.81 2.01 9.90
C LEU A 75 27.87 2.17 8.81
N GLY A 76 28.04 3.37 8.26
CA GLY A 76 29.02 3.66 7.21
C GLY A 76 28.65 3.01 5.87
N LEU A 77 27.37 2.72 5.64
CA LEU A 77 26.89 2.16 4.37
C LEU A 77 26.82 3.24 3.30
N ASP A 78 26.91 2.83 2.05
CA ASP A 78 26.58 3.67 0.90
C ASP A 78 25.45 3.05 0.04
N TRP A 79 25.19 3.63 -1.13
CA TRP A 79 24.14 3.14 -2.01
C TRP A 79 24.47 1.78 -2.64
N ASP A 80 25.75 1.44 -2.80
CA ASP A 80 26.20 0.16 -3.35
C ASP A 80 26.02 -0.97 -2.32
N ASP A 81 25.94 -0.64 -1.03
CA ASP A 81 25.63 -1.59 0.05
C ASP A 81 24.12 -1.90 0.20
N LEU A 82 23.24 -1.09 -0.41
CA LEU A 82 21.79 -1.22 -0.26
C LEU A 82 21.16 -1.97 -1.44
N ALA A 83 20.29 -2.93 -1.11
CA ALA A 83 19.53 -3.69 -2.10
C ALA A 83 18.03 -3.64 -1.82
N TYR A 84 17.23 -3.70 -2.88
CA TYR A 84 15.77 -3.68 -2.82
C TYR A 84 15.20 -4.98 -3.36
N ILE A 85 14.33 -5.60 -2.58
CA ILE A 85 13.68 -6.86 -2.97
C ILE A 85 12.44 -6.53 -3.79
N GLY A 86 12.49 -6.87 -5.09
CA GLY A 86 11.38 -6.73 -6.02
C GLY A 86 10.35 -7.87 -5.91
N ALA A 87 9.61 -8.09 -6.99
CA ALA A 87 8.65 -9.18 -7.10
C ALA A 87 9.31 -10.55 -6.88
N LEU A 88 8.72 -11.36 -5.98
CA LEU A 88 9.17 -12.72 -5.71
C LEU A 88 8.26 -13.73 -6.41
N TYR A 89 8.88 -14.73 -7.03
CA TYR A 89 8.18 -15.79 -7.74
C TYR A 89 8.16 -17.06 -6.89
N GLY A 90 7.01 -17.72 -6.86
CA GLY A 90 6.89 -19.06 -6.28
C GLY A 90 7.75 -20.06 -7.06
N ASN A 91 8.01 -21.22 -6.45
CA ASN A 91 8.73 -22.32 -7.12
C ASN A 91 7.98 -22.84 -8.36
N ASP A 92 6.69 -22.59 -8.46
CA ASP A 92 5.83 -22.87 -9.60
C ASP A 92 5.84 -21.75 -10.67
N GLY A 93 6.66 -20.71 -10.47
CA GLY A 93 6.75 -19.54 -11.34
C GLY A 93 5.60 -18.54 -11.16
N THR A 94 4.73 -18.71 -10.16
CA THR A 94 3.61 -17.79 -9.94
C THR A 94 4.07 -16.52 -9.23
N CYS A 95 3.61 -15.36 -9.72
CA CYS A 95 3.76 -14.08 -9.07
C CYS A 95 2.58 -13.20 -9.46
N THR A 96 1.83 -12.73 -8.48
CA THR A 96 0.67 -11.85 -8.73
C THR A 96 0.62 -10.76 -7.68
N TYR A 97 0.48 -9.52 -8.14
CA TYR A 97 0.23 -8.35 -7.31
C TYR A 97 -1.11 -7.73 -7.69
N MET A 98 -1.92 -7.43 -6.70
CA MET A 98 -3.14 -6.67 -6.94
C MET A 98 -2.80 -5.21 -7.27
N ARG A 99 -3.37 -4.68 -8.34
CA ARG A 99 -3.28 -3.25 -8.66
C ARG A 99 -3.87 -2.42 -7.53
N THR A 100 -3.18 -1.35 -7.15
CA THR A 100 -3.58 -0.46 -6.04
C THR A 100 -4.42 0.73 -6.49
N GLU A 101 -5.00 0.68 -7.70
CA GLU A 101 -5.94 1.71 -8.15
C GLU A 101 -7.13 1.74 -7.18
N ALA A 102 -7.42 2.93 -6.65
CA ALA A 102 -8.45 3.14 -5.66
C ALA A 102 -8.80 4.63 -5.58
N ILE A 103 -9.96 4.94 -4.99
CA ILE A 103 -10.29 6.32 -4.59
C ILE A 103 -9.34 6.73 -3.47
N ASN A 104 -8.47 7.72 -3.73
CA ASN A 104 -7.51 8.21 -2.75
C ASN A 104 -8.22 8.94 -1.59
N GLN A 105 -9.07 9.92 -1.92
CA GLN A 105 -9.81 10.73 -0.94
C GLN A 105 -11.16 11.18 -1.52
N VAL A 106 -12.16 11.37 -0.65
CA VAL A 106 -13.46 11.96 -1.00
C VAL A 106 -13.65 13.22 -0.18
N THR A 107 -13.73 14.37 -0.85
CA THR A 107 -14.03 15.66 -0.21
C THR A 107 -15.55 15.85 -0.11
N CYS A 108 -16.05 16.07 1.11
CA CYS A 108 -17.47 16.28 1.35
C CYS A 108 -17.75 17.71 1.85
N ILE A 109 -18.84 18.31 1.39
CA ILE A 109 -19.39 19.55 1.95
C ILE A 109 -20.53 19.17 2.91
N LEU A 110 -20.43 19.62 4.15
CA LEU A 110 -21.44 19.32 5.16
C LEU A 110 -22.78 19.97 4.78
N LYS A 111 -23.89 19.26 5.05
CA LYS A 111 -25.26 19.74 4.79
C LYS A 111 -25.57 21.09 5.45
N ASN A 112 -24.91 21.40 6.56
CA ASN A 112 -25.09 22.65 7.32
C ASN A 112 -24.07 23.74 6.96
N ALA A 113 -23.25 23.55 5.92
CA ALA A 113 -22.33 24.59 5.45
C ALA A 113 -23.13 25.84 5.05
N LYS A 114 -22.74 27.01 5.58
CA LYS A 114 -23.44 28.27 5.32
C LYS A 114 -23.13 28.85 3.93
N HIS A 115 -21.98 28.47 3.37
CA HIS A 115 -21.45 28.96 2.09
C HIS A 115 -20.84 27.83 1.24
N PRO A 116 -21.62 26.79 0.88
CA PRO A 116 -21.12 25.67 0.08
C PRO A 116 -20.52 26.13 -1.27
N GLU A 117 -21.07 27.19 -1.87
CA GLU A 117 -20.59 27.79 -3.11
C GLU A 117 -19.15 28.32 -3.01
N HIS A 118 -18.76 28.89 -1.86
CA HIS A 118 -17.39 29.35 -1.66
C HIS A 118 -16.41 28.19 -1.56
N VAL A 119 -16.83 27.04 -1.02
CA VAL A 119 -16.01 25.82 -0.97
C VAL A 119 -15.73 25.32 -2.39
N ILE A 120 -16.75 25.28 -3.25
CA ILE A 120 -16.60 24.88 -4.66
C ILE A 120 -15.66 25.85 -5.39
N ASN A 121 -15.85 27.16 -5.23
CA ASN A 121 -14.95 28.16 -5.83
C ASN A 121 -13.50 28.00 -5.36
N TRP A 122 -13.29 27.73 -4.06
CA TRP A 122 -11.95 27.50 -3.51
C TRP A 122 -11.30 26.24 -4.09
N ILE A 123 -12.05 25.14 -4.20
CA ILE A 123 -11.57 23.89 -4.81
C ILE A 123 -11.17 24.14 -6.28
N ASN A 124 -12.02 24.83 -7.05
CA ASN A 124 -11.74 25.15 -8.44
C ASN A 124 -10.46 26.00 -8.60
N ILE A 125 -10.29 27.04 -7.77
CA ILE A 125 -9.07 27.87 -7.77
C ILE A 125 -7.83 27.02 -7.45
N LYS A 126 -7.91 26.11 -6.47
CA LYS A 126 -6.78 25.23 -6.15
C LYS A 126 -6.40 24.32 -7.30
N GLN A 127 -7.38 23.74 -7.99
CA GLN A 127 -7.12 22.87 -9.15
C GLN A 127 -6.47 23.66 -10.29
N GLN A 128 -6.91 24.89 -10.56
CA GLN A 128 -6.25 25.79 -11.52
C GLN A 128 -4.80 26.12 -11.15
N ASN A 129 -4.44 26.03 -9.87
CA ASN A 129 -3.10 26.30 -9.34
C ASN A 129 -2.37 25.02 -8.89
N GLN A 130 -2.79 23.85 -9.38
CA GLN A 130 -2.34 22.56 -8.87
C GLN A 130 -0.82 22.37 -8.96
N LEU A 131 -0.19 22.77 -10.07
CA LEU A 131 1.27 22.67 -10.24
C LEU A 131 2.01 23.45 -9.15
N TYR A 132 1.60 24.69 -8.88
CA TYR A 132 2.19 25.50 -7.83
C TYR A 132 2.00 24.89 -6.44
N LEU A 133 0.79 24.42 -6.14
CA LEU A 133 0.49 23.82 -4.85
C LEU A 133 1.29 22.54 -4.62
N ASN A 134 1.38 21.67 -5.63
CA ASN A 134 2.02 20.36 -5.51
C ASN A 134 3.54 20.41 -5.65
N ILE A 135 4.04 21.17 -6.62
CA ILE A 135 5.42 21.12 -7.08
C ILE A 135 6.15 22.44 -6.84
N GLY A 136 5.44 23.58 -6.88
CA GLY A 136 6.00 24.89 -6.60
C GLY A 136 6.27 25.72 -7.84
N VAL A 137 7.36 26.48 -7.80
CA VAL A 137 7.73 27.45 -8.85
C VAL A 137 8.91 26.89 -9.65
N GLU A 138 8.80 26.90 -10.98
CA GLU A 138 9.89 26.49 -11.88
C GLU A 138 11.13 27.37 -11.66
N GLY A 139 12.32 26.76 -11.71
CA GLY A 139 13.60 27.40 -11.42
C GLY A 139 13.90 27.62 -9.93
N VAL A 140 12.90 27.47 -9.05
CA VAL A 140 13.07 27.54 -7.58
C VAL A 140 12.94 26.15 -6.97
N HIS A 141 11.83 25.47 -7.25
CA HIS A 141 11.49 24.18 -6.66
C HIS A 141 11.72 23.01 -7.62
N PHE A 142 11.63 23.25 -8.92
CA PHE A 142 11.79 22.21 -9.93
C PHE A 142 12.25 22.80 -11.27
N THR A 143 12.69 21.92 -12.17
CA THR A 143 12.92 22.21 -13.59
C THR A 143 12.22 21.14 -14.44
N TYR A 144 12.01 21.42 -15.72
CA TYR A 144 11.66 20.38 -16.69
C TYR A 144 12.93 19.79 -17.33
N ASP A 145 12.95 18.48 -17.52
CA ASP A 145 13.97 17.85 -18.36
C ASP A 145 13.63 17.88 -19.85
N GLU A 146 14.51 17.31 -20.67
CA GLU A 146 14.37 17.27 -22.14
C GLU A 146 13.11 16.51 -22.59
N ASN A 147 12.58 15.61 -21.76
CA ASN A 147 11.36 14.83 -22.02
C ASN A 147 10.10 15.49 -21.45
N GLY A 148 10.24 16.65 -20.78
CA GLY A 148 9.15 17.33 -20.09
C GLY A 148 8.77 16.71 -18.75
N GLU A 149 9.62 15.87 -18.16
CA GLU A 149 9.43 15.39 -16.78
C GLU A 149 9.85 16.47 -15.77
N ILE A 150 9.17 16.48 -14.62
CA ILE A 150 9.46 17.40 -13.53
C ILE A 150 10.61 16.84 -12.70
N ASN A 151 11.71 17.59 -12.64
CA ASN A 151 12.87 17.31 -11.78
C ASN A 151 12.92 18.27 -10.59
N PRO A 152 12.70 17.77 -9.36
CA PRO A 152 12.83 18.58 -8.14
C PRO A 152 14.23 19.15 -7.94
N ILE A 153 14.30 20.39 -7.46
CA ILE A 153 15.51 21.02 -6.95
C ILE A 153 15.53 20.80 -5.42
N ASN A 154 16.33 19.85 -4.95
CA ASN A 154 16.49 19.57 -3.51
C ASN A 154 17.67 20.38 -2.92
N PRO A 155 17.62 20.79 -1.63
CA PRO A 155 16.63 20.41 -0.62
C PRO A 155 15.36 21.28 -0.59
N ILE A 156 15.36 22.45 -1.25
CA ILE A 156 14.26 23.44 -1.16
C ILE A 156 12.88 22.86 -1.56
N PHE A 157 12.82 21.97 -2.56
CA PHE A 157 11.59 21.25 -2.89
C PHE A 157 11.07 20.42 -1.71
N SER A 158 11.93 19.63 -1.08
CA SER A 158 11.54 18.78 0.04
C SER A 158 11.10 19.63 1.24
N GLU A 159 11.85 20.69 1.56
CA GLU A 159 11.59 21.57 2.70
C GLU A 159 10.27 22.32 2.56
N GLU A 160 10.01 22.93 1.39
CA GLU A 160 8.83 23.78 1.23
C GLU A 160 7.62 23.09 0.56
N ARG A 161 7.82 21.95 -0.11
CA ARG A 161 6.77 21.21 -0.84
C ARG A 161 6.63 19.76 -0.41
N GLY A 162 7.43 19.26 0.53
CA GLY A 162 7.39 17.86 0.99
C GLY A 162 6.02 17.39 1.50
N ASN A 163 5.21 18.31 2.02
CA ASN A 163 3.88 18.08 2.58
C ASN A 163 2.72 18.58 1.71
N SER A 164 2.98 19.01 0.47
CA SER A 164 1.92 19.59 -0.38
C SER A 164 0.79 18.62 -0.75
N PHE A 165 0.93 17.32 -0.50
CA PHE A 165 -0.12 16.33 -0.71
C PHE A 165 -1.37 16.60 0.15
N TRP A 166 -1.23 17.34 1.25
CA TRP A 166 -2.36 17.79 2.08
C TRP A 166 -3.28 18.80 1.37
N TYR A 167 -2.84 19.39 0.26
CA TYR A 167 -3.65 20.32 -0.52
C TYR A 167 -4.52 19.63 -1.58
N LEU A 168 -4.32 18.31 -1.78
CA LEU A 168 -5.04 17.46 -2.75
C LEU A 168 -6.44 17.10 -2.23
N ASN A 169 -7.38 18.02 -2.35
CA ASN A 169 -8.81 17.75 -2.07
C ASN A 169 -9.67 17.73 -3.35
N SER A 170 -9.04 18.02 -4.49
CA SER A 170 -9.50 17.82 -5.87
C SER A 170 -8.24 17.82 -6.73
N THR A 171 -8.26 17.04 -7.79
CA THR A 171 -7.09 16.80 -8.64
C THR A 171 -7.51 16.81 -10.10
N ASP A 172 -6.77 17.55 -10.92
CA ASP A 172 -6.62 17.24 -12.33
C ASP A 172 -5.72 16.00 -12.42
N GLU A 173 -6.34 14.83 -12.62
CA GLU A 173 -5.67 13.53 -12.62
C GLU A 173 -4.65 13.39 -13.75
N GLU A 174 -4.91 13.94 -14.94
CA GLU A 174 -3.97 13.86 -16.07
C GLU A 174 -2.70 14.65 -15.75
N ALA A 175 -2.86 15.86 -15.23
CA ALA A 175 -1.72 16.65 -14.75
C ALA A 175 -1.03 15.98 -13.56
N PHE A 176 -1.80 15.41 -12.62
CA PHE A 176 -1.26 14.82 -11.41
C PHE A 176 -0.46 13.54 -11.67
N ALA A 177 -0.83 12.75 -12.68
CA ALA A 177 -0.08 11.58 -13.11
C ALA A 177 1.38 11.92 -13.47
N LYS A 178 1.64 13.14 -13.98
CA LYS A 178 2.99 13.65 -14.26
C LYS A 178 3.66 14.29 -13.04
N GLN A 179 2.89 14.91 -12.16
CA GLN A 179 3.39 15.60 -10.96
C GLN A 179 3.75 14.65 -9.83
N TRP A 180 2.98 13.58 -9.62
CA TRP A 180 3.13 12.67 -8.50
C TRP A 180 4.50 11.96 -8.47
N PRO A 181 5.05 11.43 -9.59
CA PRO A 181 6.37 10.80 -9.59
C PRO A 181 7.49 11.74 -9.12
N ALA A 182 7.44 13.02 -9.50
CA ALA A 182 8.41 14.02 -9.05
C ALA A 182 8.41 14.21 -7.53
N ARG A 183 7.26 14.03 -6.88
CA ARG A 183 7.18 14.11 -5.41
C ARG A 183 7.95 12.99 -4.71
N VAL A 184 8.11 11.84 -5.35
CA VAL A 184 8.91 10.73 -4.82
C VAL A 184 10.40 11.08 -4.90
N ARG A 185 10.82 11.82 -5.94
CA ARG A 185 12.19 12.34 -6.14
C ARG A 185 12.60 13.46 -5.14
N LYS A 186 11.79 13.76 -4.10
CA LYS A 186 12.16 14.69 -3.01
C LYS A 186 13.28 14.17 -2.11
N SER A 187 13.57 12.88 -2.18
CA SER A 187 14.66 12.24 -1.47
C SER A 187 15.14 11.03 -2.26
N GLN A 188 16.46 10.89 -2.40
CA GLN A 188 17.05 9.72 -3.02
C GLN A 188 16.64 8.43 -2.28
N ALA A 189 16.57 8.48 -0.95
CA ALA A 189 16.12 7.35 -0.12
C ALA A 189 14.68 6.90 -0.41
N MET A 190 13.83 7.77 -0.96
CA MET A 190 12.51 7.36 -1.44
C MET A 190 12.53 6.90 -2.90
N TRP A 191 13.35 7.53 -3.73
CA TRP A 191 13.40 7.28 -5.17
C TRP A 191 14.02 5.92 -5.50
N GLU A 192 15.18 5.59 -4.94
CA GLU A 192 15.90 4.34 -5.21
C GLU A 192 15.00 3.09 -5.02
N PRO A 193 14.33 2.88 -3.86
CA PRO A 193 13.42 1.74 -3.72
C PRO A 193 12.20 1.83 -4.64
N PHE A 194 11.70 3.03 -4.91
CA PHE A 194 10.54 3.20 -5.79
C PHE A 194 10.87 2.79 -7.23
N ASP A 195 12.04 3.20 -7.71
CA ASP A 195 12.49 2.85 -9.06
C ASP A 195 12.83 1.36 -9.17
N ALA A 196 13.64 0.85 -8.24
CA ALA A 196 14.10 -0.53 -8.22
C ALA A 196 12.98 -1.57 -8.05
N VAL A 197 11.89 -1.21 -7.38
CA VAL A 197 10.77 -2.14 -7.14
C VAL A 197 9.56 -1.80 -8.02
N THR A 198 9.04 -0.57 -7.94
CA THR A 198 7.76 -0.23 -8.57
C THR A 198 7.91 0.06 -10.06
N ASN A 199 8.81 0.98 -10.44
CA ASN A 199 9.01 1.30 -11.86
C ASN A 199 9.58 0.10 -12.62
N TYR A 200 10.54 -0.61 -12.00
CA TYR A 200 11.12 -1.81 -12.58
C TYR A 200 10.05 -2.86 -12.89
N ALA A 201 9.17 -3.20 -11.93
CA ALA A 201 8.11 -4.19 -12.15
C ALA A 201 7.10 -3.73 -13.21
N ASN A 202 6.71 -2.45 -13.20
CA ASN A 202 5.81 -1.90 -14.23
C ASN A 202 6.40 -1.99 -15.64
N LYS A 203 7.72 -1.84 -15.78
CA LYS A 203 8.41 -1.85 -17.07
C LYS A 203 8.73 -3.26 -17.57
N HIS A 204 9.13 -4.17 -16.68
CA HIS A 204 9.71 -5.45 -17.07
C HIS A 204 8.78 -6.65 -16.83
N THR A 205 7.84 -6.53 -15.90
CA THR A 205 6.92 -7.62 -15.53
C THR A 205 5.48 -7.11 -15.34
N PRO A 206 4.90 -6.33 -16.28
CA PRO A 206 3.56 -5.74 -16.12
C PRO A 206 2.46 -6.81 -15.98
N GLU A 207 2.70 -8.02 -16.47
CA GLU A 207 1.76 -9.15 -16.44
C GLU A 207 1.46 -9.67 -15.02
N ILE A 208 2.31 -9.39 -14.03
CA ILE A 208 2.07 -9.82 -12.65
C ILE A 208 0.94 -9.02 -11.98
N PHE A 209 0.56 -7.86 -12.53
CA PHE A 209 -0.41 -6.96 -11.93
C PHE A 209 -1.85 -7.30 -12.32
N VAL A 210 -2.57 -7.95 -11.41
CA VAL A 210 -3.98 -8.34 -11.57
C VAL A 210 -4.93 -7.23 -11.11
N PRO A 211 -6.11 -7.06 -11.74
CA PRO A 211 -7.10 -6.07 -11.33
C PRO A 211 -7.56 -6.25 -9.88
N ASN A 212 -7.80 -5.14 -9.18
CA ASN A 212 -8.55 -5.15 -7.93
C ASN A 212 -10.05 -5.05 -8.24
N THR A 213 -10.74 -6.19 -8.25
CA THR A 213 -12.18 -6.27 -8.56
C THR A 213 -13.04 -5.31 -7.75
N PHE A 214 -12.68 -5.07 -6.48
CA PHE A 214 -13.47 -4.28 -5.54
C PHE A 214 -12.90 -2.86 -5.32
N ALA A 215 -11.97 -2.40 -6.16
CA ALA A 215 -11.29 -1.10 -6.03
C ALA A 215 -12.24 0.10 -5.81
N PHE A 216 -13.38 0.06 -6.48
CA PHE A 216 -14.39 1.12 -6.47
C PHE A 216 -15.71 0.68 -5.84
N MET A 217 -15.73 -0.47 -5.14
CA MET A 217 -16.90 -0.89 -4.40
C MET A 217 -17.11 0.07 -3.22
N PRO A 218 -18.29 0.73 -3.11
CA PRO A 218 -18.57 1.56 -1.95
C PRO A 218 -18.62 0.71 -0.68
N SER A 219 -18.47 1.35 0.48
CA SER A 219 -18.69 0.65 1.74
C SER A 219 -20.18 0.35 1.90
N LEU A 220 -20.57 -0.88 1.60
CA LEU A 220 -21.93 -1.40 1.74
C LEU A 220 -22.26 -1.70 3.22
N GLU A 221 -23.54 -1.91 3.53
CA GLU A 221 -24.04 -1.94 4.91
C GLU A 221 -23.39 -3.04 5.78
N ASN A 222 -23.40 -4.29 5.31
CA ASN A 222 -22.83 -5.39 6.07
C ASN A 222 -21.30 -5.29 6.11
N TYR A 223 -20.67 -4.87 5.02
CA TYR A 223 -19.24 -4.61 4.97
C TYR A 223 -18.83 -3.58 6.03
N ALA A 224 -19.49 -2.42 6.07
CA ALA A 224 -19.23 -1.38 7.06
C ALA A 224 -19.41 -1.87 8.50
N LYS A 225 -20.41 -2.72 8.73
CA LYS A 225 -20.78 -3.23 10.05
C LYS A 225 -19.86 -4.31 10.59
N TYR A 226 -19.42 -5.24 9.74
CA TYR A 226 -18.74 -6.47 10.17
C TYR A 226 -17.27 -6.54 9.75
N ASN A 227 -16.84 -5.84 8.70
CA ASN A 227 -15.52 -6.05 8.13
C ASN A 227 -14.37 -5.77 9.11
N GLN A 228 -14.49 -4.76 9.99
CA GLN A 228 -13.43 -4.44 10.95
C GLN A 228 -13.18 -5.60 11.94
N SER A 229 -14.23 -6.22 12.48
CA SER A 229 -14.09 -7.34 13.42
C SER A 229 -13.63 -8.61 12.72
N LEU A 230 -14.13 -8.87 11.51
CA LEU A 230 -13.73 -10.00 10.67
C LEU A 230 -12.25 -9.89 10.24
N PHE A 231 -11.80 -8.70 9.86
CA PHE A 231 -10.40 -8.44 9.54
C PHE A 231 -9.51 -8.67 10.76
N LYS A 232 -9.92 -8.18 11.93
CA LYS A 232 -9.17 -8.39 13.17
C LYS A 232 -9.08 -9.87 13.52
N SER A 233 -10.19 -10.61 13.49
CA SER A 233 -10.19 -12.04 13.83
C SER A 233 -9.34 -12.86 12.86
N THR A 234 -9.39 -12.53 11.57
CA THR A 234 -8.55 -13.15 10.53
C THR A 234 -7.07 -12.85 10.76
N SER A 235 -6.73 -11.59 11.04
CA SER A 235 -5.35 -11.19 11.34
C SER A 235 -4.83 -11.93 12.57
N ASP A 236 -5.55 -11.89 13.68
CA ASP A 236 -5.17 -12.57 14.92
C ASP A 236 -4.94 -14.07 14.69
N PHE A 237 -5.82 -14.71 13.92
CA PHE A 237 -5.70 -16.13 13.59
C PHE A 237 -4.46 -16.43 12.73
N VAL A 238 -4.16 -15.61 11.71
CA VAL A 238 -2.93 -15.73 10.91
C VAL A 238 -1.69 -15.58 11.80
N LEU A 239 -1.67 -14.61 12.73
CA LEU A 239 -0.54 -14.44 13.65
C LEU A 239 -0.39 -15.65 14.59
N GLN A 240 -1.50 -16.24 15.05
CA GLN A 240 -1.47 -17.46 15.87
C GLN A 240 -0.98 -18.69 15.10
N LEU A 241 -1.38 -18.82 13.83
CA LEU A 241 -0.86 -19.86 12.94
C LEU A 241 0.65 -19.70 12.75
N MET A 242 1.10 -18.48 12.43
CA MET A 242 2.52 -18.17 12.31
C MET A 242 3.26 -18.53 13.60
N ALA A 243 2.80 -18.05 14.76
CA ALA A 243 3.38 -18.33 16.08
C ALA A 243 3.30 -19.81 16.52
N GLY A 244 2.56 -20.66 15.80
CA GLY A 244 2.35 -22.07 16.14
C GLY A 244 1.42 -22.31 17.33
N THR A 245 0.73 -21.28 17.84
CA THR A 245 -0.28 -21.42 18.90
C THR A 245 -1.62 -21.92 18.37
N LYS A 246 -1.84 -21.78 17.06
CA LYS A 246 -2.89 -22.46 16.28
C LYS A 246 -2.28 -23.31 15.18
N LYS A 247 -3.04 -24.28 14.69
CA LYS A 247 -2.66 -25.17 13.58
C LYS A 247 -3.59 -24.98 12.39
N LEU A 248 -3.12 -25.32 11.20
CA LEU A 248 -3.97 -25.32 9.99
C LEU A 248 -5.21 -26.23 10.14
N SER A 249 -5.14 -27.26 10.98
CA SER A 249 -6.30 -28.10 11.33
C SER A 249 -7.42 -27.35 12.07
N ASP A 250 -7.14 -26.17 12.63
CA ASP A 250 -8.13 -25.32 13.32
C ASP A 250 -8.94 -24.45 12.33
N MET A 251 -8.56 -24.44 11.05
CA MET A 251 -9.23 -23.67 9.98
C MET A 251 -10.74 -23.89 9.90
N PRO A 252 -11.28 -25.13 9.95
CA PRO A 252 -12.72 -25.34 9.85
C PRO A 252 -13.49 -24.67 10.99
N THR A 253 -12.95 -24.70 12.20
CA THR A 253 -13.54 -24.02 13.37
C THR A 253 -13.46 -22.51 13.19
N PHE A 254 -12.30 -21.98 12.81
CA PHE A 254 -12.13 -20.56 12.55
C PHE A 254 -13.11 -20.05 11.47
N MET A 255 -13.24 -20.76 10.35
CA MET A 255 -14.14 -20.38 9.28
C MET A 255 -15.61 -20.39 9.72
N LYS A 256 -16.01 -21.37 10.54
CA LYS A 256 -17.36 -21.40 11.12
C LYS A 256 -17.63 -20.21 12.03
N ASP A 257 -16.67 -19.85 12.89
CA ASP A 257 -16.79 -18.68 13.76
C ASP A 257 -16.82 -17.38 12.94
N TRP A 258 -15.98 -17.28 11.93
CA TRP A 258 -15.93 -16.15 11.01
C TRP A 258 -17.26 -15.95 10.27
N GLN A 259 -17.87 -17.05 9.77
CA GLN A 259 -19.20 -17.06 9.16
C GLN A 259 -20.28 -16.58 10.14
N ASN A 260 -20.31 -17.15 11.35
CA ASN A 260 -21.27 -16.78 12.40
C ASN A 260 -21.18 -15.29 12.80
N ASN A 261 -20.00 -14.69 12.69
CA ASN A 261 -19.75 -13.28 13.00
C ASN A 261 -20.09 -12.31 11.87
N GLY A 262 -20.85 -12.75 10.86
CA GLY A 262 -21.33 -11.90 9.76
C GLY A 262 -20.55 -12.07 8.47
N GLY A 263 -19.59 -12.99 8.43
CA GLY A 263 -18.76 -13.25 7.26
C GLY A 263 -19.56 -13.61 6.00
N ASP A 264 -20.58 -14.46 6.13
CA ASP A 264 -21.43 -14.82 4.98
C ASP A 264 -22.30 -13.66 4.50
N LYS A 265 -22.67 -12.73 5.39
CA LYS A 265 -23.41 -11.52 5.00
C LYS A 265 -22.55 -10.59 4.18
N VAL A 266 -21.31 -10.36 4.62
CA VAL A 266 -20.34 -9.57 3.85
C VAL A 266 -20.05 -10.24 2.51
N ARG A 267 -19.88 -11.57 2.48
CA ARG A 267 -19.67 -12.33 1.25
C ARG A 267 -20.82 -12.15 0.27
N ALA A 268 -22.06 -12.35 0.73
CA ALA A 268 -23.24 -12.24 -0.11
C ALA A 268 -23.40 -10.82 -0.68
N GLU A 269 -23.11 -9.80 0.12
CA GLU A 269 -23.15 -8.40 -0.30
C GLU A 269 -22.07 -8.09 -1.35
N MET A 270 -20.84 -8.58 -1.15
CA MET A 270 -19.76 -8.46 -2.14
C MET A 270 -20.05 -9.27 -3.42
N GLN A 271 -20.68 -10.44 -3.32
CA GLN A 271 -21.08 -11.25 -4.47
C GLN A 271 -22.17 -10.56 -5.27
N ALA A 272 -23.20 -10.02 -4.62
CA ALA A 272 -24.27 -9.28 -5.30
C ALA A 272 -23.71 -8.07 -6.06
N TRP A 273 -22.78 -7.34 -5.46
CA TRP A 273 -22.08 -6.26 -6.15
C TRP A 273 -21.24 -6.78 -7.32
N TYR A 274 -20.50 -7.88 -7.14
CA TYR A 274 -19.75 -8.48 -8.24
C TYR A 274 -20.67 -8.88 -9.41
N ASP A 275 -21.78 -9.55 -9.13
CA ASP A 275 -22.73 -10.02 -10.14
C ASP A 275 -23.41 -8.85 -10.88
N GLU A 276 -23.70 -7.75 -10.18
CA GLU A 276 -24.28 -6.53 -10.80
C GLU A 276 -23.33 -5.87 -11.81
N PHE A 277 -22.04 -5.78 -11.48
CA PHE A 277 -21.07 -5.03 -12.29
C PHE A 277 -20.25 -5.91 -13.27
N TYR A 278 -20.11 -7.20 -12.97
CA TYR A 278 -19.24 -8.13 -13.71
C TYR A 278 -19.90 -9.48 -14.01
N GLY A 279 -21.07 -9.78 -13.42
CA GLY A 279 -21.83 -10.99 -13.74
C GLY A 279 -22.25 -10.98 -15.20
N LYS A 280 -22.06 -12.11 -15.88
CA LYS A 280 -22.54 -12.35 -17.24
C LYS A 280 -23.90 -13.04 -17.22
#